data_AF-A0A382MWJ2-F1
#
_entry.id   AF-A0A382MWJ2-F1
#
_cell.length_a   1.000
_cell.length_b   1.000
_cell.length_c   1.000
_cell.angle_alpha   90.00
_cell.angle_beta   90.00
_cell.angle_gamma   90.00
#
_symmetry.space_group_name_H-M   'P 1'
#
loop_
_entity.id
_entity.type
_entity.pdbx_description
1 polymer ?
#
loop_
_entity_poly.entity_id
_entity_poly.type
_entity_poly.pdbx_seq_one_letter_code
_entity_poly.pdbx_strand_id
1 'polypeptide(L)'
;RKDAFVGPRFMIRVASLEMHPLDVEDRVPETRDEFGSGMCNITRCCTDVCPEHIQITDNGIIPMKERVVDRFYDPLMWLFRKITGSDKKKAAGKADE
;
A
#
# COMPACT_ATOMS: atom_id res chain seq x y z
N ARG A 1 3.94 -13.98 -19.22
CA ARG A 1 2.69 -13.20 -19.08
C ARG A 1 2.89 -12.35 -17.82
N LYS A 2 2.51 -11.06 -17.80
CA LYS A 2 2.75 -10.19 -16.62
C LYS A 2 1.68 -10.52 -15.56
N ASP A 3 1.73 -11.74 -15.06
CA ASP A 3 0.64 -12.34 -14.27
C ASP A 3 0.45 -11.66 -12.90
N ALA A 4 1.41 -10.85 -12.46
CA ALA A 4 1.37 -10.14 -11.21
C ALA A 4 0.68 -8.76 -11.27
N PHE A 5 0.43 -8.18 -12.45
CA PHE A 5 -0.17 -6.83 -12.51
C PHE A 5 -1.68 -6.89 -12.73
N VAL A 6 -2.45 -6.53 -11.71
CA VAL A 6 -3.92 -6.56 -11.74
C VAL A 6 -4.56 -5.42 -12.54
N GLY A 7 -3.80 -4.35 -12.83
CA GLY A 7 -4.30 -3.20 -13.59
C GLY A 7 -4.96 -2.11 -12.75
N PRO A 8 -5.16 -0.91 -13.33
CA PRO A 8 -5.56 0.29 -12.60
C PRO A 8 -6.96 0.19 -11.97
N ARG A 9 -7.89 -0.52 -12.61
CA ARG A 9 -9.26 -0.70 -12.11
C ARG A 9 -9.32 -1.51 -10.82
N PHE A 10 -8.45 -2.52 -10.69
CA PHE A 10 -8.35 -3.31 -9.48
C PHE A 10 -7.48 -2.61 -8.42
N MET A 11 -6.42 -1.89 -8.82
CA MET A 11 -5.66 -1.07 -7.87
C MET A 11 -6.53 -0.01 -7.18
N ILE A 12 -7.43 0.67 -7.91
CA ILE A 12 -8.34 1.63 -7.26
C ILE A 12 -9.35 0.94 -6.33
N ARG A 13 -9.70 -0.33 -6.60
CA ARG A 13 -10.54 -1.11 -5.69
C ARG A 13 -9.78 -1.45 -4.40
N VAL A 14 -8.53 -1.89 -4.51
CA VAL A 14 -7.66 -2.14 -3.35
C VAL A 14 -7.48 -0.86 -2.53
N ALA A 15 -7.15 0.25 -3.20
CA ALA A 15 -7.02 1.57 -2.58
C ALA A 15 -8.29 1.98 -1.80
N SER A 16 -9.47 1.71 -2.35
CA SER A 16 -10.75 2.00 -1.68
C SER A 16 -10.99 1.20 -0.41
N LEU A 17 -10.39 0.01 -0.27
CA LEU A 17 -10.50 -0.83 0.92
C LEU A 17 -9.42 -0.45 1.93
N GLU A 18 -8.16 -0.39 1.49
CA GLU A 18 -7.01 -0.10 2.35
C GLU A 18 -7.09 1.27 3.06
N MET A 19 -7.71 2.26 2.42
CA MET A 19 -7.87 3.60 2.99
C MET A 19 -9.24 3.84 3.64
N HIS A 20 -10.10 2.82 3.69
CA HIS A 20 -11.43 2.97 4.28
C HIS A 20 -11.35 3.02 5.81
N PRO A 21 -11.96 4.01 6.49
CA PRO A 21 -11.79 4.19 7.93
C PRO A 21 -12.39 3.06 8.78
N LEU A 22 -13.35 2.31 8.23
CA LEU A 22 -13.95 1.14 8.90
C LEU A 22 -13.22 -0.18 8.58
N ASP A 23 -12.25 -0.16 7.68
CA ASP A 23 -11.49 -1.36 7.36
C ASP A 23 -10.41 -1.59 8.42
N VAL A 24 -10.32 -2.82 8.89
CA VAL A 24 -9.42 -3.25 9.96
C VAL A 24 -8.29 -4.13 9.46
N GLU A 25 -8.37 -4.59 8.21
CA GLU A 25 -7.44 -5.54 7.64
C GLU A 25 -6.33 -4.83 6.85
N ASP A 26 -5.09 -5.25 7.13
CA ASP A 26 -3.88 -4.67 6.59
C ASP A 26 -3.44 -5.39 5.30
N ARG A 27 -3.79 -4.79 4.16
CA ARG A 27 -3.52 -5.37 2.82
C ARG A 27 -2.28 -4.79 2.13
N VAL A 28 -1.53 -3.91 2.80
CA VAL A 28 -0.32 -3.30 2.24
C VAL A 28 0.69 -4.35 1.72
N PRO A 29 0.91 -5.50 2.39
CA PRO A 29 1.81 -6.55 1.87
C PRO A 29 1.30 -7.18 0.56
N GLU A 30 0.02 -7.53 0.50
CA GLU A 30 -0.64 -8.10 -0.68
C GLU A 30 -0.63 -7.12 -1.86
N THR A 31 -0.84 -5.82 -1.58
CA THR A 31 -0.74 -4.75 -2.57
C THR A 31 0.63 -4.71 -3.25
N ARG A 32 1.71 -5.02 -2.52
CA ARG A 32 3.06 -5.10 -3.08
C ARG A 32 3.28 -6.40 -3.86
N ASP A 33 3.00 -7.53 -3.22
CA ASP A 33 3.44 -8.86 -3.69
C ASP A 33 2.49 -9.50 -4.69
N GLU A 34 1.19 -9.39 -4.45
CA GLU A 34 0.15 -10.10 -5.21
C GLU A 34 -0.51 -9.21 -6.27
N PHE A 35 -0.79 -7.95 -5.92
CA PHE A 35 -1.45 -7.01 -6.84
C PHE A 35 -0.47 -6.24 -7.74
N GLY A 36 0.83 -6.46 -7.56
CA GLY A 36 1.87 -5.93 -8.44
C GLY A 36 1.91 -4.40 -8.47
N SER A 37 1.65 -3.72 -7.35
CA SER A 37 1.72 -2.25 -7.28
C SER A 37 3.07 -1.68 -7.72
N GLY A 38 4.16 -2.44 -7.55
CA GLY A 38 5.51 -2.12 -8.03
C GLY A 38 5.64 -2.07 -9.55
N MET A 39 4.69 -2.63 -10.30
CA MET A 39 4.68 -2.62 -11.77
C MET A 39 4.00 -1.37 -12.37
N CYS A 40 3.28 -0.59 -11.55
CA CYS A 40 2.67 0.66 -11.99
C CYS A 40 3.69 1.81 -11.92
N ASN A 41 3.99 2.44 -13.07
CA ASN A 41 4.98 3.53 -13.16
C ASN A 41 4.38 4.94 -12.96
N ILE A 42 3.10 5.06 -12.57
CA ILE A 42 2.44 6.35 -12.28
C ILE A 42 2.55 7.34 -13.47
N THR A 43 2.45 6.84 -14.70
CA THR A 43 2.51 7.68 -15.92
C THR A 43 1.19 8.38 -16.24
N ARG A 44 0.16 8.25 -15.37
CA ARG A 44 -1.22 8.72 -15.59
C ARG A 44 -1.96 8.14 -16.79
N CYS A 45 -1.41 7.10 -17.44
CA CYS A 45 -2.04 6.44 -18.59
C CYS A 45 -3.47 5.92 -18.34
N CYS A 46 -3.83 5.63 -17.10
CA CYS A 46 -5.17 5.19 -16.71
C CYS A 46 -6.14 6.34 -16.42
N THR A 47 -5.65 7.52 -16.03
CA THR A 47 -6.44 8.73 -15.86
C THR A 47 -6.77 9.33 -17.23
N ASP A 48 -5.77 9.42 -18.13
CA ASP A 48 -5.89 10.11 -19.42
C ASP A 48 -6.92 9.48 -20.36
N VAL A 49 -7.12 8.15 -20.24
CA VAL A 49 -8.05 7.38 -21.08
C VAL A 49 -9.39 7.13 -20.40
N CYS A 50 -9.58 7.56 -19.15
CA CYS A 50 -10.79 7.23 -18.40
C CYS A 50 -11.99 8.03 -18.95
N PRO A 51 -13.07 7.36 -19.39
CA PRO A 51 -14.24 8.05 -19.96
C PRO A 51 -14.98 8.93 -18.93
N GLU A 52 -14.85 8.61 -17.64
CA GLU A 52 -15.47 9.36 -16.55
C GLU A 52 -14.60 10.54 -16.06
N HIS A 53 -13.42 10.74 -16.66
CA HIS A 53 -12.47 11.82 -16.33
C HIS A 53 -12.08 11.90 -14.84
N ILE A 54 -12.14 10.77 -14.14
CA ILE A 54 -11.79 10.65 -12.72
C ILE A 54 -10.27 10.62 -12.52
N GLN A 55 -9.79 11.33 -11.51
CA GLN A 55 -8.37 11.43 -11.17
C GLN A 55 -7.90 10.25 -10.32
N ILE A 56 -8.03 9.02 -10.85
CA ILE A 56 -7.73 7.77 -10.10
C ILE A 56 -6.26 7.63 -9.73
N THR A 57 -5.36 8.19 -10.54
CA THR A 57 -3.92 8.15 -10.24
C THR A 57 -3.63 8.98 -9.00
N ASP A 58 -4.06 10.24 -8.99
CA ASP A 58 -3.69 11.21 -7.95
C ASP A 58 -4.47 11.03 -6.65
N ASN A 59 -5.78 10.71 -6.73
CA ASN A 59 -6.63 10.58 -5.54
C ASN A 59 -6.72 9.16 -4.96
N GLY A 60 -6.09 8.17 -5.61
CA GLY A 60 -6.23 6.77 -5.22
C GLY A 60 -4.92 5.99 -5.31
N ILE A 61 -4.38 5.83 -6.52
CA ILE A 61 -3.20 4.99 -6.74
C ILE A 61 -1.96 5.55 -6.02
N ILE A 62 -1.71 6.87 -6.10
CA ILE A 62 -0.57 7.49 -5.41
C ILE A 62 -0.69 7.32 -3.89
N PRO A 63 -1.78 7.72 -3.21
CA PRO A 63 -1.92 7.53 -1.76
C PRO A 63 -1.76 6.08 -1.30
N MET A 64 -2.33 5.14 -2.04
CA MET A 64 -2.17 3.71 -1.76
C MET A 64 -0.71 3.26 -1.93
N LYS A 65 -0.01 3.73 -2.97
CA LYS A 65 1.41 3.39 -3.18
C LYS A 65 2.32 4.04 -2.14
N GLU A 66 2.03 5.25 -1.68
CA GLU A 66 2.78 5.91 -0.61
C GLU A 66 2.79 5.05 0.66
N ARG A 67 1.66 4.45 1.03
CA ARG A 67 1.57 3.52 2.17
C ARG A 67 2.45 2.28 2.02
N VAL A 68 2.57 1.74 0.80
CA VAL A 68 3.51 0.66 0.48
C VAL A 68 4.96 1.14 0.59
N VAL A 69 5.25 2.35 0.08
CA VAL A 69 6.58 2.97 0.12
C VAL A 69 7.04 3.22 1.55
N ASP A 70 6.21 3.85 2.37
CA ASP A 70 6.50 4.18 3.76
C ASP A 70 6.80 2.94 4.61
N ARG A 71 6.14 1.82 4.31
CA ARG A 71 6.32 0.58 5.06
C ARG A 71 7.59 -0.18 4.67
N PHE A 72 7.89 -0.26 3.38
CA PHE A 72 8.90 -1.20 2.87
C PHE A 72 10.14 -0.54 2.29
N TYR A 73 10.05 0.72 1.87
CA TYR A 73 11.10 1.38 1.09
C TYR A 73 11.65 2.64 1.77
N ASP A 74 11.02 3.18 2.83
CA ASP A 74 11.54 4.34 3.55
C ASP A 74 12.73 3.97 4.47
N PRO A 75 13.97 4.42 4.12
CA PRO A 75 15.17 4.12 4.90
C PRO A 75 15.22 4.88 6.23
N LEU A 76 14.60 6.05 6.33
CA LEU A 76 14.58 6.87 7.54
C LEU A 76 13.70 6.22 8.59
N MET A 77 12.50 5.77 8.20
CA MET A 77 11.61 5.03 9.10
C MET A 77 12.19 3.70 9.53
N TRP A 78 12.90 2.99 8.64
CA TRP A 78 13.60 1.76 9.01
C TRP A 78 14.74 2.02 10.02
N LEU A 79 15.57 3.03 9.77
CA LEU A 79 16.65 3.40 10.67
C LEU A 79 16.11 3.86 12.03
N PHE A 80 15.06 4.68 12.04
CA PHE A 80 14.37 5.11 13.26
C PHE A 80 13.85 3.92 14.06
N ARG A 81 13.14 2.97 13.41
CA ARG A 81 12.66 1.73 14.05
C ARG A 81 13.80 0.87 14.60
N LYS A 82 14.95 0.83 13.92
CA LYS A 82 16.12 0.07 14.36
C LYS A 82 16.82 0.70 15.57
N ILE A 83 16.89 2.04 15.61
CA ILE A 83 17.51 2.79 16.72
C ILE A 83 16.59 2.83 17.95
N THR A 84 15.27 2.97 17.75
CA THR A 84 14.28 3.05 18.84
C THR A 84 13.74 1.67 19.30
N GLY A 85 14.08 0.59 18.59
CA GLY A 85 13.37 -0.70 18.67
C GLY A 85 14.13 -1.88 19.25
N SER A 86 14.91 -1.70 20.31
CA SER A 86 15.43 -2.81 21.13
C SER A 86 14.97 -2.71 22.58
N ASP A 87 13.66 -2.81 22.88
CA ASP A 87 13.20 -3.28 24.21
C ASP A 87 11.70 -3.60 24.43
N LYS A 88 10.87 -3.79 23.39
CA LYS A 88 9.42 -4.11 23.58
C LYS A 88 8.95 -5.48 23.07
N LYS A 89 9.83 -6.49 23.02
CA LYS A 89 9.42 -7.89 22.80
C LYS A 89 9.19 -8.71 24.09
N LYS A 90 9.29 -8.13 25.29
CA LYS A 90 9.04 -8.84 26.57
C LYS A 90 7.70 -8.56 27.27
N ALA A 91 6.86 -7.65 26.78
CA ALA A 91 5.64 -7.25 27.53
C ALA A 91 4.30 -7.78 26.99
N ALA A 92 4.22 -8.32 25.77
CA ALA A 92 2.94 -8.66 25.12
C ALA A 92 2.66 -10.17 24.98
N GLY A 93 3.41 -11.03 25.67
CA GLY A 93 3.19 -12.49 25.66
C GLY A 93 2.63 -13.06 26.97
N LYS A 94 2.09 -12.22 27.87
CA LYS A 94 1.63 -12.65 29.21
C LYS A 94 0.26 -12.13 29.64
N ALA A 95 -0.51 -11.54 28.74
CA ALA A 95 -1.89 -11.20 28.99
C ALA A 95 -2.67 -11.75 27.81
N ASP A 96 -3.33 -12.89 28.04
CA ASP A 96 -4.44 -13.51 27.30
C ASP A 96 -4.34 -15.03 27.54
N GLU A 97 -4.40 -15.41 28.82
CA GLU A 97 -5.05 -16.64 29.29
C GLU A 97 -6.47 -16.26 29.71
#